data_AF-A0A951D8G1-F1
#
_entry.id   AF-A0A951D8G1-F1
#
_cell.length_a   1.000
_cell.length_b   1.000
_cell.length_c   1.000
_cell.angle_alpha   90.00
_cell.angle_beta   90.00
_cell.angle_gamma   90.00
#
_symmetry.space_group_name_H-M   'P 1'
#
loop_
_entity.id
_entity.type
_entity.pdbx_description
1 polymer ?
#
loop_
_entity_poly.entity_id
_entity_poly.type
_entity_poly.pdbx_seq_one_letter_code
_entity_poly.pdbx_strand_id
1 'polypeptide(L)'
;MPEQVDISTLLTRASISIDPEESSDERIGRLEREYAEHRFEIVKGYALFFGVLAAIVVVGGLCAYEGIFDASASADTKRWAQTTLSALFAGSITFILGQKTAKKA
;
A
#
# COMPACT_ATOMS: atom_id res chain seq x y z
N MET A 1 -53.29 -18.32 -11.32
CA MET A 1 -52.62 -19.48 -10.72
C MET A 1 -51.42 -18.93 -9.97
N PRO A 2 -51.29 -19.14 -8.65
CA PRO A 2 -50.17 -18.57 -7.92
C PRO A 2 -48.89 -19.33 -8.27
N GLU A 3 -47.84 -18.60 -8.62
CA GLU A 3 -46.49 -19.13 -8.81
C GLU A 3 -46.06 -19.83 -7.51
N GLN A 4 -45.83 -21.15 -7.61
CA GLN A 4 -45.17 -21.88 -6.53
C GLN A 4 -43.72 -21.40 -6.51
N VAL A 5 -43.40 -20.54 -5.55
CA VAL A 5 -42.02 -20.13 -5.27
C VAL A 5 -41.30 -21.37 -4.75
N ASP A 6 -40.41 -21.91 -5.58
CA ASP A 6 -39.65 -23.13 -5.29
C ASP A 6 -38.57 -22.84 -4.23
N ILE A 7 -38.92 -23.19 -2.99
CA ILE A 7 -38.11 -23.01 -1.79
C ILE A 7 -36.75 -23.72 -1.90
N SER A 8 -36.65 -24.79 -2.71
CA SER A 8 -35.40 -25.54 -2.90
C SER A 8 -34.29 -24.71 -3.56
N THR A 9 -34.68 -23.78 -4.43
CA THR A 9 -33.76 -22.86 -5.13
C THR A 9 -33.21 -21.77 -4.19
N LEU A 10 -34.00 -21.36 -3.20
CA LEU A 10 -33.58 -20.38 -2.19
C LEU A 10 -32.65 -20.97 -1.14
N LEU A 11 -32.83 -22.26 -0.80
CA LEU A 11 -31.97 -22.96 0.16
C LEU A 11 -30.58 -23.27 -0.42
N THR A 12 -30.47 -23.51 -1.73
CA THR A 12 -29.18 -23.83 -2.38
C THR A 12 -28.22 -22.63 -2.42
N ARG A 13 -28.73 -21.40 -2.27
CA ARG A 13 -27.93 -20.16 -2.20
C ARG A 13 -27.66 -19.65 -0.79
N ALA A 14 -28.31 -20.22 0.23
CA ALA A 14 -28.04 -19.91 1.61
C ALA A 14 -27.00 -20.91 2.12
N SER A 15 -25.71 -20.58 2.00
CA SER A 15 -24.70 -21.20 2.85
C SER A 15 -25.02 -20.79 4.28
N ILE A 16 -25.80 -21.62 4.97
CA ILE A 16 -26.04 -21.47 6.41
C ILE A 16 -24.70 -21.80 7.07
N SER A 17 -23.84 -20.79 7.18
CA SER A 17 -22.73 -20.77 8.13
C SER A 17 -23.40 -20.77 9.50
N ILE A 18 -23.46 -21.94 10.14
CA ILE A 18 -23.74 -22.01 11.57
C ILE A 18 -22.43 -21.57 12.22
N ASP A 19 -22.21 -20.25 12.27
CA ASP A 19 -21.22 -19.70 13.16
C ASP A 19 -21.70 -20.01 14.60
N PRO A 20 -20.87 -20.62 15.44
CA PRO A 20 -21.23 -20.84 16.84
C PRO A 20 -21.63 -19.49 17.43
N GLU A 21 -22.74 -19.46 18.16
CA GLU A 21 -23.25 -18.25 18.83
C GLU A 21 -22.21 -17.80 19.87
N GLU A 22 -21.30 -16.95 19.41
CA GLU A 22 -20.18 -16.48 20.20
C GLU A 22 -20.71 -15.51 21.25
N SER A 23 -20.34 -15.73 22.51
CA SER A 23 -20.72 -14.82 23.58
C SER A 23 -20.17 -13.42 23.28
N SER A 24 -20.89 -12.37 23.72
CA SER A 24 -20.46 -10.98 23.53
C SER A 24 -19.01 -10.74 23.94
N ASP A 25 -18.56 -11.46 24.97
CA ASP A 25 -17.27 -11.28 25.61
C ASP A 25 -16.13 -11.96 24.81
N GLU A 26 -16.39 -13.14 24.23
CA GLU A 26 -15.46 -13.80 23.30
C GLU A 26 -15.32 -13.01 22.00
N ARG A 27 -16.42 -12.43 21.51
CA ARG A 27 -16.43 -11.57 20.33
C ARG A 27 -15.61 -10.31 20.51
N ILE A 28 -15.70 -9.67 21.68
CA ILE A 28 -14.90 -8.48 22.02
C ILE A 28 -13.42 -8.85 22.09
N GLY A 29 -13.05 -9.94 22.76
CA GLY A 29 -11.65 -10.38 22.88
C GLY A 29 -11.01 -10.75 21.54
N ARG A 30 -11.77 -11.35 20.61
CA ARG A 30 -11.32 -11.61 19.24
C ARG A 30 -11.16 -10.34 18.43
N LEU A 31 -12.16 -9.45 18.47
CA LEU A 31 -12.11 -8.15 17.79
C LEU A 31 -10.90 -7.33 18.26
N GLU A 32 -10.61 -7.29 19.56
CA GLU A 32 -9.45 -6.56 20.08
C GLU A 32 -8.10 -7.10 19.56
N ARG A 33 -7.96 -8.43 19.41
CA ARG A 33 -6.78 -9.04 18.80
C ARG A 33 -6.67 -8.73 17.31
N GLU A 34 -7.76 -8.89 16.57
CA GLU A 34 -7.79 -8.54 15.14
C GLU A 34 -7.50 -7.04 14.92
N TYR A 35 -8.03 -6.15 15.76
CA TYR A 35 -7.71 -4.72 15.70
C TYR A 35 -6.24 -4.44 16.01
N ALA A 36 -5.63 -5.12 16.98
CA ALA A 36 -4.23 -4.94 17.31
C ALA A 36 -3.30 -5.38 16.16
N GLU A 37 -3.56 -6.55 15.57
CA GLU A 37 -2.81 -7.08 14.44
C GLU A 37 -3.00 -6.20 13.19
N HIS A 38 -4.25 -5.82 12.89
CA HIS A 38 -4.55 -4.97 11.75
C HIS A 38 -3.93 -3.57 11.88
N ARG A 39 -3.86 -3.01 13.10
CA ARG A 39 -3.14 -1.75 13.35
C ARG A 39 -1.64 -1.91 13.16
N PHE A 40 -1.06 -3.02 13.60
CA PHE A 40 0.37 -3.27 13.41
C PHE A 40 0.74 -3.38 11.94
N GLU A 41 -0.07 -4.08 11.13
CA GLU A 41 0.14 -4.18 9.68
C GLU A 41 0.02 -2.83 8.98
N ILE A 42 -1.00 -2.04 9.33
CA ILE A 42 -1.18 -0.69 8.78
C ILE A 42 0.03 0.20 9.15
N VAL A 43 0.44 0.21 10.41
CA VAL A 43 1.57 1.02 10.89
C VAL A 43 2.87 0.58 10.24
N LYS A 44 3.11 -0.73 10.08
CA LYS A 44 4.27 -1.27 9.38
C LYS A 44 4.28 -0.82 7.92
N GLY A 45 3.14 -0.86 7.24
CA GLY A 45 2.99 -0.38 5.87
C GLY A 45 3.34 1.10 5.74
N TYR A 46 2.79 1.94 6.62
CA TYR A 46 3.11 3.37 6.64
C TYR A 46 4.57 3.65 6.99
N ALA A 47 5.12 2.98 8.02
CA ALA A 47 6.51 3.15 8.43
C ALA A 47 7.48 2.81 7.29
N LEU A 48 7.21 1.72 6.56
CA LEU A 48 8.03 1.32 5.42
C LEU A 48 7.89 2.30 4.26
N PHE A 49 6.67 2.76 3.96
CA PHE A 49 6.43 3.78 2.94
C PHE A 49 7.16 5.09 3.26
N PHE A 50 7.01 5.63 4.48
CA PHE A 50 7.68 6.85 4.89
C PHE A 50 9.20 6.69 4.96
N GLY A 51 9.70 5.52 5.37
CA GLY A 51 11.13 5.21 5.36
C GLY A 51 11.72 5.25 3.95
N VAL A 52 11.06 4.60 2.99
CA VAL A 52 11.48 4.63 1.58
C VAL A 52 11.39 6.05 1.00
N LEU A 53 10.32 6.77 1.30
CA LEU A 53 10.16 8.16 0.85
C LEU A 53 11.26 9.07 1.39
N ALA A 54 11.60 8.94 2.67
CA ALA A 54 12.69 9.70 3.29
C ALA A 54 14.03 9.37 2.63
N ALA A 55 14.31 8.09 2.36
CA ALA A 55 15.53 7.69 1.65
C ALA A 55 15.62 8.32 0.25
N ILE A 56 14.51 8.33 -0.50
CA ILE A 56 14.44 8.98 -1.82
C ILE A 56 14.74 10.47 -1.72
N VAL A 57 14.16 11.16 -0.73
CA VAL A 57 14.37 12.61 -0.53
C VAL A 57 15.82 12.91 -0.18
N VAL A 58 16.43 12.14 0.72
CA VAL A 58 17.83 12.32 1.12
C VAL A 58 18.78 12.06 -0.06
N VAL A 59 18.61 10.93 -0.76
CA VAL A 59 19.46 10.59 -1.92
C VAL A 59 19.26 11.58 -3.05
N GLY A 60 18.02 11.94 -3.37
CA GLY A 60 17.70 12.94 -4.39
C GLY A 60 18.27 14.32 -4.06
N GLY A 61 18.19 14.74 -2.80
CA GLY A 61 18.78 15.99 -2.32
C GLY A 61 20.31 16.01 -2.43
N LEU A 62 20.99 14.94 -2.01
CA LEU A 62 22.43 14.80 -2.14
C LEU A 62 22.87 14.81 -3.61
N CYS A 63 22.19 14.06 -4.48
CA CYS A 63 22.49 14.07 -5.91
C CYS A 63 22.24 15.44 -6.55
N ALA A 64 21.18 16.14 -6.17
CA ALA A 64 20.93 17.50 -6.66
C ALA A 64 22.01 18.48 -6.19
N TYR A 65 22.45 18.36 -4.94
CA TYR A 65 23.52 19.18 -4.38
C TYR A 65 24.85 18.95 -5.13
N GLU A 66 25.32 17.71 -5.20
CA GLU A 66 26.57 17.32 -5.87
C GLU A 66 26.55 17.61 -7.38
N GLY A 67 25.39 17.41 -8.02
CA GLY A 67 25.24 17.59 -9.46
C GLY A 67 25.15 19.04 -9.92
N ILE A 68 24.57 19.93 -9.09
CA ILE A 68 24.22 21.30 -9.50
C ILE A 68 25.00 22.35 -8.70
N PHE A 69 25.15 22.16 -7.40
CA PHE A 69 25.71 23.17 -6.49
C PHE A 69 27.18 22.94 -6.15
N ASP A 70 27.67 21.70 -6.20
CA ASP A 70 29.08 21.42 -6.00
C ASP A 70 29.91 21.59 -7.29
N ALA A 71 30.64 22.70 -7.35
CA ALA A 71 31.57 22.99 -8.43
C ALA A 71 32.83 22.09 -8.38
N SER A 72 33.17 21.54 -7.22
CA SER A 72 34.35 20.71 -6.98
C SER A 72 34.15 19.22 -7.20
N ALA A 73 32.88 18.78 -7.33
CA ALA A 73 32.54 17.38 -7.55
C ALA A 73 33.15 16.83 -8.86
N SER A 74 33.68 15.61 -8.77
CA SER A 74 34.30 14.93 -9.91
C SER A 74 33.29 14.69 -11.05
N ALA A 75 33.79 14.60 -12.29
CA ALA A 75 32.94 14.32 -13.45
C ALA A 75 32.15 13.02 -13.30
N ASP A 76 32.74 11.99 -12.69
CA ASP A 76 32.06 10.72 -12.40
C ASP A 76 30.96 10.90 -11.35
N THR A 77 31.20 11.67 -10.29
CA THR A 77 30.18 11.98 -9.27
C THR A 77 28.97 12.66 -9.90
N LYS A 78 29.20 13.65 -10.77
CA LYS A 78 28.12 14.37 -11.49
C LYS A 78 27.33 13.45 -12.40
N ARG A 79 28.01 12.52 -13.10
CA ARG A 79 27.34 11.52 -13.97
C ARG A 79 26.43 10.59 -13.16
N TRP A 80 26.90 10.08 -12.03
CA TRP A 80 26.10 9.23 -11.15
C TRP A 80 24.93 10.01 -10.54
N ALA A 81 25.16 11.24 -10.09
CA ALA A 81 24.10 12.11 -9.57
C ALA A 81 22.99 12.35 -10.61
N GLN A 82 23.34 12.68 -11.85
CA GLN A 82 22.37 12.87 -12.93
C GLN A 82 21.60 11.59 -13.28
N THR A 83 22.29 10.45 -13.30
CA THR A 83 21.68 9.14 -13.58
C THR A 83 20.67 8.79 -12.50
N THR A 84 21.04 8.94 -11.23
CA THR A 84 20.17 8.70 -10.08
C THR A 84 18.96 9.63 -10.08
N LEU A 85 19.16 10.93 -10.32
CA LEU A 85 18.06 11.89 -10.45
C LEU A 85 17.09 11.49 -11.57
N SER A 86 17.60 11.09 -12.73
CA SER A 86 16.78 10.64 -13.85
C SER A 86 15.95 9.40 -13.49
N ALA A 87 16.55 8.43 -12.79
CA ALA A 87 15.86 7.25 -12.31
C ALA A 87 14.76 7.59 -11.29
N LEU A 88 15.02 8.53 -10.37
CA LEU A 88 14.01 9.01 -9.41
C LEU A 88 12.84 9.70 -10.11
N PHE A 89 13.09 10.53 -11.12
CA PHE A 89 12.03 11.16 -11.90
C PHE A 89 11.20 10.13 -12.69
N ALA A 90 11.86 9.21 -13.40
CA ALA A 90 11.19 8.16 -14.16
C ALA A 90 10.35 7.23 -13.26
N GLY A 91 10.89 6.86 -12.09
CA GLY A 91 10.18 6.09 -11.08
C GLY A 91 8.95 6.83 -10.53
N SER A 92 9.09 8.14 -10.25
CA SER A 92 8.00 8.98 -9.77
C SER A 92 6.87 9.10 -10.80
N ILE A 93 7.21 9.31 -12.07
CA ILE A 93 6.22 9.37 -13.16
C ILE A 93 5.49 8.04 -13.28
N THR A 94 6.23 6.93 -13.30
CA THR A 94 5.66 5.58 -13.36
C THR A 94 4.73 5.31 -12.18
N PHE A 95 5.12 5.71 -10.96
CA PHE A 95 4.30 5.56 -9.77
C PHE A 95 2.98 6.35 -9.87
N ILE A 96 3.04 7.62 -10.29
CA ILE A 96 1.84 8.46 -10.48
C ILE A 96 0.92 7.86 -11.55
N LEU A 97 1.47 7.40 -12.67
CA LEU A 97 0.70 6.76 -13.74
C LEU A 97 0.09 5.44 -13.27
N GLY A 98 0.85 4.61 -12.55
CA GLY A 98 0.39 3.36 -11.96
C GLY A 98 -0.79 3.58 -11.01
N GLN A 99 -0.73 4.60 -10.15
CA GLN A 99 -1.85 4.95 -9.28
C GLN A 99 -3.10 5.40 -10.05
N LYS A 100 -2.93 6.16 -11.14
CA LYS A 100 -4.07 6.56 -12.00
C LYS A 100 -4.71 5.35 -12.69
N THR A 101 -3.92 4.37 -13.09
CA THR A 101 -4.43 3.13 -13.69
C THR A 101 -5.13 2.25 -12.66
N ALA A 102 -4.54 2.08 -11.47
CA ALA A 102 -5.12 1.27 -10.40
C ALA A 102 -6.43 1.85 -9.84
N LYS A 103 -6.62 3.17 -9.86
CA LYS A 103 -7.89 3.82 -9.47
C LYS A 103 -9.01 3.72 -10.52
N LYS A 104 -8.68 3.34 -11.76
CA LYS A 104 -9.65 3.19 -12.86
C LYS A 104 -10.09 1.74 -13.09
N ALA A 105 -9.38 0.77 -12.50
CA ALA A 105 -9.77 -0.63 -12.44
C ALA A 105 -10.65 -0.86 -11.20
#